data_AF-A0A3B5K563-F1
#
_entry.id   AF-A0A3B5K563-F1
#
_cell.length_a   1.000
_cell.length_b   1.000
_cell.length_c   1.000
_cell.angle_alpha   90.00
_cell.angle_beta   90.00
_cell.angle_gamma   90.00
#
_symmetry.space_group_name_H-M   'P 1'
#
loop_
_entity.id
_entity.type
_entity.pdbx_description
1 polymer ?
#
loop_
_entity_poly.entity_id
_entity_poly.type
_entity_poly.pdbx_seq_one_letter_code
_entity_poly.pdbx_strand_id
1 'polypeptide(L)'
;LFIEGNKCLGLRCYKCSDYTGRCENVQECTYEDSCISLSEGGGKTIRQCIRYTDCDNSRLAQMFPSISKFSYRCCSSNLCNSASGVTMVTPALALASLLLSIWWCWS
;
A
#
# COMPACT_ATOMS: atom_id res chain seq x y z
N LEU A 1 1.03 -27.29 -9.02
CA LEU A 1 1.99 -26.71 -8.07
C LEU A 1 2.11 -25.23 -8.42
N PHE A 2 1.49 -24.35 -7.63
CA PHE A 2 1.48 -22.91 -7.87
C PHE A 2 2.85 -22.35 -7.48
N ILE A 3 3.64 -21.93 -8.48
CA ILE A 3 4.79 -21.07 -8.26
C ILE A 3 4.33 -19.65 -8.58
N GLU A 4 3.60 -19.01 -7.66
CA GLU A 4 3.64 -17.55 -7.61
C GLU A 4 4.90 -17.22 -6.83
N GLY A 5 5.99 -17.04 -7.58
CA GLY A 5 7.35 -17.11 -7.09
C GLY A 5 7.62 -16.22 -5.87
N ASN A 6 8.35 -16.81 -4.93
CA ASN A 6 9.09 -16.13 -3.87
C ASN A 6 9.56 -14.72 -4.29
N LYS A 7 9.00 -13.72 -3.62
CA LYS A 7 9.70 -12.47 -3.32
C LYS A 7 9.46 -12.14 -1.84
N CYS A 8 10.31 -12.67 -0.96
CA CYS A 8 10.82 -11.86 0.15
C CYS A 8 11.79 -10.80 -0.41
N LEU A 9 11.34 -10.04 -1.42
CA LEU A 9 12.05 -8.83 -1.84
C LEU A 9 11.71 -7.78 -0.80
N GLY A 10 12.72 -7.08 -0.27
CA GLY A 10 12.53 -6.01 0.69
C GLY A 10 11.33 -5.17 0.30
N LEU A 11 10.33 -5.13 1.17
CA LEU A 11 9.09 -4.39 0.91
C LEU A 11 9.47 -2.93 0.73
N ARG A 12 9.03 -2.30 -0.36
CA ARG A 12 9.31 -0.88 -0.60
C ARG A 12 8.07 -0.07 -0.28
N CYS A 13 8.22 0.99 0.50
CA CYS A 13 7.14 1.89 0.86
C CYS A 13 7.53 3.34 0.60
N TYR A 14 6.55 4.20 0.41
CA TYR A 14 6.79 5.64 0.43
C TYR A 14 7.08 6.11 1.87
N LYS A 15 8.05 7.02 2.02
CA LYS A 15 8.44 7.64 3.29
C LYS A 15 8.34 9.16 3.24
N CYS A 16 7.36 9.74 3.92
CA CYS A 16 7.20 11.19 4.01
C CYS A 16 6.32 11.57 5.19
N SER A 17 6.40 12.82 5.61
CA SER A 17 5.59 13.38 6.68
C SER A 17 5.35 14.85 6.38
N ASP A 18 4.44 15.11 5.43
CA ASP A 18 4.26 16.42 4.83
C ASP A 18 2.78 16.77 4.65
N TYR A 19 2.49 18.06 4.47
CA TYR A 19 1.15 18.58 4.23
C TYR A 19 0.78 18.64 2.74
N THR A 20 1.74 18.42 1.85
CA THR A 20 1.54 18.53 0.39
C THR A 20 0.81 17.31 -0.20
N GLY A 21 0.80 16.19 0.50
CA GLY A 21 0.24 14.91 0.02
C GLY A 21 1.04 14.23 -1.10
N ARG A 22 2.03 14.94 -1.69
CA ARG A 22 2.92 14.44 -2.73
C ARG A 22 4.16 13.82 -2.08
N CYS A 23 4.33 12.53 -2.31
CA CYS A 23 5.39 11.73 -1.69
C CYS A 23 6.10 10.93 -2.76
N GLU A 24 7.35 11.28 -3.05
CA GLU A 24 8.17 10.62 -4.07
C GLU A 24 9.33 9.83 -3.46
N ASN A 25 9.59 10.02 -2.16
CA ASN A 25 10.67 9.35 -1.46
C ASN A 25 10.28 7.90 -1.16
N VAL A 26 11.05 6.96 -1.69
CA VAL A 26 10.85 5.52 -1.52
C VAL A 26 11.90 4.99 -0.56
N GLN A 27 11.45 4.27 0.45
CA GLN A 27 12.27 3.55 1.42
C GLN A 27 12.10 2.03 1.21
N GLU A 28 13.19 1.28 1.35
CA GLU A 28 13.16 -0.17 1.49
C GLU A 28 13.01 -0.52 2.98
N CYS A 29 12.03 -1.36 3.28
CA CYS A 29 11.73 -1.84 4.63
C CYS A 29 12.65 -3.02 4.96
N THR A 30 13.22 -2.99 6.16
CA THR A 30 14.21 -3.98 6.60
C THR A 30 13.58 -5.01 7.52
N TYR A 31 12.77 -4.55 8.48
CA TYR A 31 12.17 -5.40 9.52
C TYR A 31 10.64 -5.39 9.47
N GLU A 32 10.07 -4.52 8.65
CA GLU A 32 8.66 -4.27 8.50
C GLU A 32 8.11 -5.07 7.31
N ASP A 33 6.91 -5.60 7.48
CA ASP A 33 6.18 -6.41 6.51
C ASP A 33 4.99 -5.65 5.90
N SER A 34 4.81 -4.36 6.23
CA SER A 34 3.72 -3.54 5.70
C SER A 34 4.10 -2.08 5.50
N CYS A 35 3.35 -1.39 4.67
CA CYS A 35 3.38 0.06 4.51
C CYS A 35 2.18 0.67 5.21
N ILE A 36 2.34 1.86 5.80
CA ILE A 36 1.24 2.68 6.32
C ILE A 36 1.10 3.98 5.54
N SER A 37 -0.14 4.43 5.40
CA SER A 37 -0.50 5.82 5.09
C SER A 37 -1.46 6.31 6.17
N LEU A 38 -1.02 7.28 6.96
CA LEU A 38 -1.77 7.92 8.03
C LEU A 38 -2.07 9.36 7.63
N SER A 39 -3.33 9.76 7.69
CA SER A 39 -3.78 11.12 7.40
C SER A 39 -4.38 11.72 8.67
N GLU A 40 -3.80 12.82 9.13
CA GLU A 40 -4.31 13.64 10.21
C GLU A 40 -5.42 14.57 9.70
N GLY A 41 -6.39 14.89 10.55
CA GLY A 41 -7.47 15.83 10.22
C GLY A 41 -7.01 17.24 9.80
N GLY A 42 -5.80 17.65 10.17
CA GLY A 42 -5.14 18.90 9.77
C GLY A 42 -4.47 18.86 8.39
N GLY A 43 -4.66 17.80 7.60
CA GLY A 43 -4.13 17.67 6.24
C GLY A 43 -2.72 17.10 6.16
N LYS A 44 -2.05 16.86 7.29
CA LYS A 44 -0.75 16.19 7.33
C LYS A 44 -0.92 14.71 6.96
N THR A 45 -0.11 14.23 6.02
CA THR A 45 -0.06 12.82 5.67
C THR A 45 1.32 12.24 5.96
N ILE A 46 1.34 11.14 6.71
CA ILE A 46 2.53 10.39 7.10
C ILE A 46 2.51 9.03 6.42
N ARG A 47 3.61 8.69 5.75
CA ARG A 47 3.80 7.41 5.07
C ARG A 47 5.14 6.84 5.47
N GLN A 48 5.17 5.55 5.79
CA GLN A 48 6.41 4.83 6.12
C GLN A 48 6.18 3.32 6.12
N CYS A 49 7.28 2.58 6.32
CA CYS A 49 7.24 1.17 6.69
C CYS A 49 6.64 1.00 8.10
N ILE A 50 5.90 -0.08 8.32
CA ILE A 50 5.35 -0.50 9.61
C ILE A 50 5.22 -2.02 9.66
N ARG A 51 5.24 -2.59 10.86
CA ARG A 51 4.80 -3.98 11.01
C ARG A 51 3.28 -4.07 10.93
N TYR A 52 2.77 -5.10 10.28
CA TYR A 52 1.33 -5.34 10.20
C TYR A 52 0.69 -5.42 11.60
N THR A 53 1.42 -6.00 12.57
CA THR A 53 1.01 -6.09 13.98
C THR A 53 0.91 -4.74 14.69
N ASP A 54 1.67 -3.74 14.22
CA ASP A 54 1.67 -2.38 14.77
C ASP A 54 0.65 -1.48 14.06
N CYS A 55 -0.01 -1.97 13.00
CA CYS A 55 -1.09 -1.29 12.30
C CYS A 55 -2.43 -1.40 13.06
N ASP A 56 -2.42 -1.01 14.32
CA ASP A 56 -3.60 -0.93 15.17
C ASP A 56 -3.76 0.48 15.73
N ASN A 57 -5.00 0.94 15.89
CA ASN A 57 -5.31 2.28 16.37
C ASN A 57 -4.62 2.60 17.71
N SER A 58 -4.56 1.64 18.64
CA SER A 58 -3.94 1.83 19.95
C SER A 58 -2.42 2.00 19.87
N ARG A 59 -1.76 1.28 18.95
CA ARG A 59 -0.31 1.36 18.72
C ARG A 59 0.06 2.61 17.96
N LEU A 60 -0.72 2.96 16.95
CA LEU A 60 -0.56 4.18 16.17
C LEU A 60 -0.76 5.42 17.05
N ALA A 61 -1.74 5.43 17.95
CA ALA A 61 -1.93 6.53 18.90
C ALA A 61 -0.71 6.73 19.84
N GLN A 62 -0.01 5.65 20.19
CA GLN A 62 1.23 5.73 20.99
C GLN A 62 2.43 6.19 20.16
N MET A 63 2.54 5.76 18.90
CA MET A 63 3.62 6.17 17.99
C MET A 63 3.45 7.62 17.50
N PHE A 64 2.21 8.08 17.34
CA PHE A 64 1.86 9.42 16.87
C PHE A 64 1.05 10.20 17.92
N PRO A 65 1.61 10.43 19.13
CA PRO A 65 0.87 11.03 20.24
C PRO A 65 0.45 12.49 19.96
N SER A 66 1.12 13.15 19.02
CA SER A 66 0.79 14.51 18.59
C SER A 66 -0.48 14.59 17.75
N ILE A 67 -1.03 13.47 17.29
CA ILE A 67 -2.15 13.41 16.35
C ILE A 67 -3.42 12.96 17.08
N SER A 68 -4.34 13.88 17.35
CA SER A 68 -5.56 13.58 18.13
C SER A 68 -6.63 12.81 17.34
N LYS A 69 -6.71 13.01 16.02
CA LYS A 69 -7.63 12.29 15.12
C LYS A 69 -6.92 11.99 13.81
N PHE A 70 -6.83 10.70 13.49
CA PHE A 70 -6.21 10.22 12.26
C PHE A 70 -7.05 9.12 11.60
N SER A 71 -6.91 9.02 10.28
CA SER A 71 -7.32 7.86 9.49
C SER A 71 -6.06 7.16 9.00
N TYR A 72 -6.07 5.82 8.93
CA TYR A 72 -4.91 5.06 8.52
C TYR A 72 -5.29 3.91 7.57
N ARG A 73 -4.35 3.56 6.69
CA ARG A 73 -4.44 2.39 5.81
C ARG A 73 -3.11 1.67 5.80
N CYS A 74 -3.15 0.35 5.97
CA CYS A 74 -1.99 -0.52 5.82
C CYS A 74 -2.16 -1.52 4.68
N CYS A 75 -1.04 -1.91 4.09
CA CYS A 75 -0.98 -2.84 2.97
C CYS A 75 0.41 -3.50 2.90
N SER A 76 0.47 -4.72 2.36
CA SER A 76 1.68 -5.54 2.30
C SER A 76 2.13 -5.77 0.85
N SER A 77 2.27 -4.69 0.08
CA SER A 77 2.73 -4.75 -1.30
C SER A 77 3.61 -3.55 -1.63
N ASN A 78 4.51 -3.70 -2.60
CA ASN A 78 5.45 -2.64 -2.95
C ASN A 78 4.71 -1.35 -3.37
N LEU A 79 5.09 -0.24 -2.75
CA LEU A 79 4.61 1.12 -3.00
C LEU A 79 3.08 1.26 -2.87
N CYS A 80 2.44 0.37 -2.10
CA CYS A 80 0.98 0.33 -1.95
C CYS A 80 0.41 1.49 -1.14
N ASN A 81 1.26 2.19 -0.37
CA ASN A 81 0.91 3.39 0.38
C ASN A 81 1.12 4.68 -0.43
N SER A 82 1.04 4.60 -1.77
CA SER A 82 1.05 5.77 -2.63
C SER A 82 -0.09 6.72 -2.29
N ALA A 83 0.02 7.97 -2.75
CA ALA A 83 -1.09 8.91 -2.66
C ALA A 83 -2.19 8.37 -3.55
N SER A 84 -3.14 7.63 -2.96
CA SER A 84 -4.44 7.43 -3.58
C SER A 84 -5.11 8.81 -3.59
N GLY A 85 -4.77 9.64 -4.58
CA GLY A 85 -5.67 10.69 -5.02
C GLY A 85 -6.93 9.95 -5.40
N VAL A 86 -7.96 10.08 -4.55
CA VAL A 86 -9.28 9.45 -4.66
C VAL A 86 -9.26 7.95 -4.93
N THR A 87 -9.85 7.18 -4.00
CA THR A 87 -10.38 5.85 -4.30
C THR A 87 -11.32 5.97 -5.50
N MET A 88 -10.82 5.83 -6.72
CA MET A 88 -11.64 5.42 -7.84
C MET A 88 -12.08 4.01 -7.48
N VAL A 89 -13.29 3.89 -6.96
CA VAL A 89 -14.06 2.66 -6.96
C VAL A 89 -13.98 2.15 -8.38
N THR A 90 -13.12 1.18 -8.64
CA THR A 90 -13.07 0.47 -9.91
C THR A 90 -14.34 -0.37 -9.93
N PRO A 91 -15.37 -0.06 -10.76
CA PRO A 91 -16.40 -1.04 -10.99
C PRO A 91 -15.71 -2.20 -11.71
N ALA A 92 -15.63 -3.35 -11.04
CA ALA A 92 -15.27 -4.60 -11.67
C ALA A 92 -16.31 -4.92 -12.74
N LEU A 93 -16.07 -4.47 -13.97
CA LEU A 93 -16.78 -4.93 -15.15
C LEU A 93 -16.26 -6.31 -15.50
N ALA A 94 -16.78 -7.30 -14.77
CA ALA A 94 -16.78 -8.68 -15.18
C ALA A 94 -17.72 -8.81 -16.40
N LEU A 95 -17.18 -8.74 -17.62
CA LEU A 95 -17.90 -9.14 -18.82
C LEU A 95 -16.98 -9.92 -19.77
N ALA A 96 -17.07 -11.24 -19.62
CA ALA A 96 -17.17 -12.26 -20.65
C ALA A 96 -16.64 -11.96 -22.07
N SER A 97 -15.67 -12.77 -22.50
CA SER A 97 -15.75 -13.49 -23.78
C SER A 97 -14.73 -14.64 -23.82
N LEU A 98 -15.22 -15.86 -23.58
CA LEU A 98 -14.61 -17.09 -24.10
C LEU A 98 -14.66 -17.05 -25.64
N LEU A 99 -13.73 -17.80 -26.24
CA LEU A 99 -13.63 -18.21 -27.66
C LEU A 99 -12.74 -17.32 -28.54
N LEU A 100 -11.54 -17.83 -28.84
CA LEU A 100 -11.01 -18.19 -30.16
C LEU A 100 -9.60 -18.79 -29.92
N SER A 101 -9.50 -20.10 -29.64
CA SER A 101 -9.25 -21.14 -30.65
C SER A 101 -7.84 -21.10 -31.25
N ILE A 102 -6.95 -21.90 -30.64
CA ILE A 102 -6.10 -22.91 -31.28
C ILE A 102 -5.52 -22.52 -32.65
N TRP A 103 -4.33 -21.95 -32.62
CA TRP A 103 -3.23 -21.99 -33.61
C TRP A 103 -2.31 -20.89 -33.05
N TRP A 104 -1.14 -21.13 -32.46
CA TRP A 104 0.09 -21.56 -33.10
C TRP A 104 0.99 -22.23 -32.05
N CYS A 105 0.78 -23.51 -31.78
CA CYS A 105 1.79 -24.36 -31.15
C CYS A 105 2.06 -25.57 -32.05
N TRP A 106 2.33 -25.32 -33.33
CA TRP A 106 3.03 -26.25 -34.23
C TRP A 106 3.44 -25.54 -35.53
N SER A 107 4.60 -24.89 -35.56
CA SER A 107 5.61 -24.99 -36.63
C SER A 107 6.86 -24.21 -36.26
#